data_AF-A0A2E8K044-F1
#
_entry.id   AF-A0A2E8K044-F1
#
_cell.length_a   1.000
_cell.length_b   1.000
_cell.length_c   1.000
_cell.angle_alpha   90.00
_cell.angle_beta   90.00
_cell.angle_gamma   90.00
#
_symmetry.space_group_name_H-M   'P 1'
#
loop_
_entity.id
_entity.type
_entity.pdbx_description
1 polymer ?
#
loop_
_entity_poly.entity_id
_entity_poly.type
_entity_poly.pdbx_seq_one_letter_code
_entity_poly.pdbx_strand_id
1 'polypeptide(L)'
;MRSERKIRLAGYTTTALATMCHADIKVYDGPSIPIGLGQVQLELDGLQFEMGFSDRTFSGSRATSWWTCCSSTGGPTCNWSDIFFESAFYGTRVLSAFGIDGISTMDFLPIGKAPEGLQAPMDSTAGCMFSYRNIFRCGESSSAVSGNCDEPRTMYLGFTAPQDDAVVTGWIEIQRATSGSYAITRWAYEDDGSTILTGQVPEATCVGDIDESGAVDSADLGSLLAAWGDCRKKGECRADIDSNGRVDAADLGLLIAAWGTCPDNPCTGVDCSSDDPCILAACIDGICYTDDLQADPCDPGDCCVPNGSPGCNDDPCMEIVCSMIPDCCEIAWDSTCAGFALVFGCDCP
;
A
#
# COMPACT_ATOMS: atom_id res chain seq x y z
N MET A 1 -20.00 -23.96 30.41
CA MET A 1 -19.68 -25.30 29.87
C MET A 1 -20.53 -25.45 28.60
N ARG A 2 -19.99 -25.12 27.42
CA ARG A 2 -19.05 -25.90 26.59
C ARG A 2 -19.70 -27.19 26.05
N SER A 3 -20.13 -27.14 24.80
CA SER A 3 -20.16 -28.31 23.91
C SER A 3 -19.72 -27.83 22.53
N GLU A 4 -18.48 -28.16 22.18
CA GLU A 4 -17.85 -27.80 20.91
C GLU A 4 -18.40 -28.71 19.80
N ARG A 5 -18.77 -28.16 18.64
CA ARG A 5 -18.78 -28.94 17.39
C ARG A 5 -17.54 -28.60 16.58
N LYS A 6 -16.48 -29.35 16.85
CA LYS A 6 -15.31 -29.43 15.96
C LYS A 6 -15.71 -30.15 14.68
N ILE A 7 -15.36 -29.58 13.55
CA ILE A 7 -15.25 -30.30 12.27
C ILE A 7 -13.80 -30.13 11.81
N ARG A 8 -13.10 -31.25 11.64
CA ARG A 8 -11.80 -31.37 10.97
C ARG A 8 -11.89 -32.59 10.07
N LEU A 9 -11.54 -32.42 8.79
CA LEU A 9 -10.99 -33.39 7.82
C LEU A 9 -11.06 -32.67 6.44
N ALA A 10 -10.11 -32.81 5.51
CA ALA A 10 -8.80 -33.45 5.54
C ALA A 10 -7.88 -32.69 4.55
N GLY A 11 -6.56 -32.73 4.74
CA GLY A 11 -5.64 -32.23 3.73
C GLY A 11 -5.53 -33.17 2.53
N TYR A 12 -5.32 -32.62 1.35
CA TYR A 12 -4.76 -33.33 0.19
C TYR A 12 -3.69 -32.46 -0.47
N THR A 13 -2.60 -33.10 -0.87
CA THR A 13 -1.47 -32.49 -1.56
C THR A 13 -1.72 -32.38 -3.07
N THR A 14 -0.97 -31.47 -3.69
CA THR A 14 -0.62 -31.36 -5.13
C THR A 14 -1.72 -30.99 -6.14
N THR A 15 -1.34 -30.00 -6.96
CA THR A 15 -1.83 -29.70 -8.32
C THR A 15 -3.34 -29.50 -8.51
N ALA A 16 -3.78 -28.25 -8.46
CA ALA A 16 -4.16 -27.48 -9.67
C ALA A 16 -4.77 -26.14 -9.25
N LEU A 17 -4.49 -25.09 -10.04
CA LEU A 17 -5.25 -23.83 -10.09
C LEU A 17 -5.51 -23.21 -8.71
N ALA A 18 -4.61 -22.32 -8.29
CA ALA A 18 -5.02 -21.23 -7.42
C ALA A 18 -6.22 -20.56 -8.10
N THR A 19 -7.41 -20.73 -7.51
CA THR A 19 -8.54 -19.85 -7.81
C THR A 19 -8.14 -18.51 -7.21
N MET A 20 -7.46 -17.69 -8.00
CA MET A 20 -7.22 -16.30 -7.64
C MET A 20 -8.61 -15.68 -7.47
N CYS A 21 -9.00 -15.41 -6.23
CA CYS A 21 -9.77 -14.21 -6.00
C CYS A 21 -8.98 -13.10 -6.69
N HIS A 22 -9.61 -12.36 -7.60
CA HIS A 22 -9.00 -11.11 -8.02
C HIS A 22 -8.89 -10.26 -6.75
N ALA A 23 -7.66 -9.86 -6.41
CA ALA A 23 -7.44 -8.72 -5.54
C ALA A 23 -8.12 -7.53 -6.22
N ASP A 24 -9.01 -6.85 -5.52
CA ASP A 24 -9.89 -5.85 -6.11
C ASP A 24 -9.88 -4.58 -5.25
N ILE A 25 -8.87 -3.74 -5.52
CA ILE A 25 -8.61 -2.48 -4.83
C ILE A 25 -9.88 -1.65 -4.73
N LYS A 26 -10.40 -1.46 -3.51
CA LYS A 26 -11.55 -0.58 -3.25
C LYS A 26 -11.06 0.85 -3.19
N VAL A 27 -11.66 1.73 -3.98
CA VAL A 27 -11.24 3.15 -4.09
C VAL A 27 -12.38 4.10 -3.78
N TYR A 28 -12.08 5.14 -3.01
CA TYR A 28 -12.92 6.31 -2.86
C TYR A 28 -12.61 7.36 -3.95
N ASP A 29 -13.53 7.50 -4.91
CA ASP A 29 -13.50 8.53 -5.97
C ASP A 29 -14.59 9.62 -5.78
N GLY A 30 -14.99 9.85 -4.53
CA GLY A 30 -15.98 10.87 -4.16
C GLY A 30 -15.41 12.30 -4.06
N PRO A 31 -16.25 13.30 -3.70
CA PRO A 31 -15.80 14.68 -3.47
C PRO A 31 -14.73 14.76 -2.37
N SER A 32 -13.74 15.64 -2.52
CA SER A 32 -12.65 15.74 -1.54
C SER A 32 -13.15 16.09 -0.13
N ILE A 33 -12.60 15.40 0.86
CA ILE A 33 -13.01 15.45 2.27
C ILE A 33 -12.11 16.48 2.99
N PRO A 34 -12.64 17.63 3.44
CA PRO A 34 -11.82 18.69 4.02
C PRO A 34 -11.22 18.29 5.38
N ILE A 35 -9.91 18.51 5.54
CA ILE A 35 -9.19 18.25 6.79
C ILE A 35 -9.16 19.53 7.65
N GLY A 36 -9.32 19.37 8.97
CA GLY A 36 -9.19 20.45 9.96
C GLY A 36 -10.49 20.94 10.61
N LEU A 37 -11.62 20.27 10.34
CA LEU A 37 -12.92 20.56 10.97
C LEU A 37 -13.22 19.70 12.22
N GLY A 38 -12.40 18.70 12.52
CA GLY A 38 -12.58 17.75 13.61
C GLY A 38 -11.87 16.42 13.33
N GLN A 39 -12.41 15.33 13.86
CA GLN A 39 -12.12 13.99 13.37
C GLN A 39 -12.83 13.76 12.03
N VAL A 40 -12.18 13.02 11.14
CA VAL A 40 -12.69 12.54 9.86
C VAL A 40 -13.00 11.06 10.04
N GLN A 41 -14.24 10.67 9.79
CA GLN A 41 -14.63 9.27 9.66
C GLN A 41 -14.55 8.89 8.19
N LEU A 42 -13.83 7.81 7.89
CA LEU A 42 -13.76 7.20 6.57
C LEU A 42 -14.45 5.83 6.64
N GLU A 43 -15.32 5.58 5.66
CA GLU A 43 -16.11 4.36 5.54
C GLU A 43 -16.19 4.00 4.05
N LEU A 44 -15.75 2.79 3.70
CA LEU A 44 -15.83 2.21 2.35
C LEU A 44 -15.93 0.70 2.50
N ASP A 45 -16.93 0.09 1.86
CA ASP A 45 -17.13 -1.37 1.76
C ASP A 45 -16.94 -2.16 3.08
N GLY A 46 -17.41 -1.57 4.19
CA GLY A 46 -17.37 -2.16 5.54
C GLY A 46 -16.09 -1.88 6.32
N LEU A 47 -15.03 -1.38 5.68
CA LEU A 47 -13.87 -0.82 6.38
C LEU A 47 -14.23 0.57 6.91
N GLN A 48 -14.24 0.73 8.24
CA GLN A 48 -14.52 1.99 8.91
C GLN A 48 -13.41 2.35 9.90
N PHE A 49 -12.88 3.57 9.78
CA PHE A 49 -11.91 4.10 10.72
C PHE A 49 -12.07 5.62 10.92
N GLU A 50 -11.59 6.13 12.04
CA GLU A 50 -11.69 7.54 12.41
C GLU A 50 -10.31 8.12 12.71
N MET A 51 -10.02 9.33 12.22
CA MET A 51 -8.78 10.04 12.50
C MET A 51 -8.96 11.55 12.52
N GLY A 52 -8.42 12.21 13.54
CA GLY A 52 -8.32 13.66 13.63
C GLY A 52 -6.98 14.18 13.12
N PHE A 53 -6.98 15.40 12.59
CA PHE A 53 -5.78 16.05 12.08
C PHE A 53 -5.56 17.42 12.74
N SER A 54 -4.31 17.68 13.14
CA SER A 54 -3.87 18.99 13.63
C SER A 54 -2.76 19.52 12.74
N ASP A 55 -2.92 20.74 12.24
CA ASP A 55 -1.88 21.49 11.53
C ASP A 55 -1.28 22.52 12.49
N ARG A 56 0.05 22.56 12.57
CA ARG A 56 0.81 23.34 13.55
C ARG A 56 2.01 24.01 12.90
N THR A 57 2.06 25.33 12.96
CA THR A 57 3.25 26.13 12.59
C THR A 57 4.08 26.46 13.83
N PHE A 58 5.37 26.15 13.81
CA PHE A 58 6.30 26.44 14.91
C PHE A 58 6.68 27.92 14.93
N SER A 59 6.36 28.58 16.03
CA SER A 59 6.54 30.03 16.25
C SER A 59 7.82 30.42 17.01
N GLY A 60 8.74 29.47 17.23
CA GLY A 60 10.02 29.71 17.88
C GLY A 60 11.02 28.60 17.62
N SER A 61 12.31 28.91 17.68
CA SER A 61 13.40 27.95 17.50
C SER A 61 13.75 27.21 18.79
N ARG A 62 13.92 25.89 18.68
CA ARG A 62 14.66 25.06 19.64
C ARG A 62 15.68 24.26 18.84
N ALA A 63 16.86 24.01 19.41
CA ALA A 63 17.95 23.34 18.73
C ALA A 63 18.73 22.43 19.68
N THR A 64 18.85 21.17 19.29
CA THR A 64 19.98 20.28 19.59
C THR A 64 20.40 19.56 18.28
N SER A 65 20.89 18.32 18.28
CA SER A 65 21.51 17.54 17.16
C SER A 65 20.66 16.56 16.29
N TRP A 66 20.65 16.75 14.96
CA TRP A 66 20.75 15.73 13.88
C TRP A 66 19.94 14.35 13.87
N TRP A 67 18.75 14.25 13.19
CA TRP A 67 18.01 13.13 12.49
C TRP A 67 16.69 13.58 11.71
N THR A 68 16.66 13.94 10.40
CA THR A 68 15.54 14.70 9.73
C THR A 68 14.47 13.87 9.00
N CYS A 69 13.21 14.08 9.35
CA CYS A 69 12.06 13.64 8.54
C CYS A 69 11.81 14.58 7.35
N CYS A 70 12.65 14.46 6.31
CA CYS A 70 12.35 14.86 4.93
C CYS A 70 12.09 13.58 4.11
N SER A 71 11.19 12.74 4.61
CA SER A 71 10.67 11.59 3.88
C SER A 71 9.42 12.00 3.08
N SER A 72 9.17 11.29 1.98
CA SER A 72 7.82 11.07 1.44
C SER A 72 7.08 12.22 0.73
N THR A 73 7.77 13.26 0.23
CA THR A 73 7.16 14.12 -0.82
C THR A 73 7.59 13.65 -2.21
N GLY A 74 6.63 13.17 -3.03
CA GLY A 74 6.84 12.74 -4.42
C GLY A 74 7.14 13.87 -5.42
N GLY A 75 8.05 14.77 -5.07
CA GLY A 75 8.45 15.93 -5.89
C GLY A 75 9.96 15.92 -6.20
N PRO A 76 10.39 16.41 -7.37
CA PRO A 76 11.77 16.26 -7.87
C PRO A 76 12.82 17.15 -7.18
N THR A 77 12.54 17.72 -6.00
CA THR A 77 13.35 18.76 -5.35
C THR A 77 13.93 18.39 -3.97
N CYS A 78 13.71 17.17 -3.48
CA CYS A 78 14.35 16.67 -2.25
C CYS A 78 15.52 15.75 -2.58
N ASN A 79 16.74 16.19 -2.26
CA ASN A 79 17.96 15.42 -2.41
C ASN A 79 18.25 14.59 -1.14
N TRP A 80 18.71 13.35 -1.30
CA TRP A 80 18.75 12.33 -0.23
C TRP A 80 19.91 12.47 0.78
N SER A 81 20.79 13.48 0.64
CA SER A 81 22.09 13.51 1.34
C SER A 81 22.08 14.03 2.79
N ASP A 82 21.00 14.65 3.28
CA ASP A 82 21.04 15.48 4.50
C ASP A 82 19.84 15.27 5.45
N ILE A 83 19.64 14.03 5.90
CA ILE A 83 18.51 13.64 6.76
C ILE A 83 18.87 13.74 8.26
N PHE A 84 19.10 14.99 8.76
CA PHE A 84 19.49 15.27 10.15
C PHE A 84 18.93 16.54 10.93
N PHE A 85 17.75 16.47 11.61
CA PHE A 85 17.10 17.41 12.59
C PHE A 85 17.67 17.31 14.03
N GLU A 86 17.66 18.39 14.80
CA GLU A 86 16.93 18.38 16.12
C GLU A 86 16.50 19.83 16.38
N SER A 87 15.95 20.42 15.31
CA SER A 87 15.64 21.83 15.20
C SER A 87 14.42 22.09 14.31
N ALA A 88 13.29 22.39 14.97
CA ALA A 88 12.17 23.05 14.33
C ALA A 88 12.50 24.54 14.21
N PHE A 89 12.81 25.00 13.00
CA PHE A 89 13.04 26.41 12.72
C PHE A 89 11.72 27.17 12.68
N TYR A 90 11.77 28.46 13.03
CA TYR A 90 10.64 29.38 12.93
C TYR A 90 10.03 29.32 11.51
N GLY A 91 8.72 29.02 11.42
CA GLY A 91 8.03 28.84 10.14
C GLY A 91 7.94 27.39 9.65
N THR A 92 8.56 26.42 10.35
CA THR A 92 8.28 24.98 10.13
C THR A 92 6.80 24.72 10.33
N ARG A 93 6.13 24.04 9.39
CA ARG A 93 4.73 23.61 9.51
C ARG A 93 4.64 22.09 9.53
N VAL A 94 3.74 21.55 10.37
CA VAL A 94 3.56 20.12 10.60
C VAL A 94 2.08 19.77 10.65
N LEU A 95 1.67 18.85 9.77
CA LEU A 95 0.41 18.11 9.91
C LEU A 95 0.66 16.91 10.84
N SER A 96 -0.28 16.59 11.72
CA SER A 96 -0.20 15.43 12.61
C SER A 96 -1.57 14.75 12.72
N ALA A 97 -1.61 13.41 12.69
CA ALA A 97 -2.83 12.66 13.02
C ALA A 97 -2.92 12.37 14.53
N PHE A 98 -4.15 12.30 15.05
CA PHE A 98 -4.49 12.01 16.43
C PHE A 98 -5.87 11.34 16.50
N GLY A 99 -6.21 10.70 17.64
CA GLY A 99 -7.54 10.10 17.81
C GLY A 99 -7.87 9.08 16.73
N ILE A 100 -6.88 8.23 16.43
CA ILE A 100 -6.94 7.19 15.39
C ILE A 100 -7.60 5.95 16.00
N ASP A 101 -8.70 5.50 15.41
CA ASP A 101 -9.41 4.27 15.76
C ASP A 101 -9.72 3.48 14.48
N GLY A 102 -9.73 2.15 14.54
CA GLY A 102 -9.90 1.27 13.37
C GLY A 102 -8.66 1.05 12.49
N ILE A 103 -7.47 1.56 12.86
CA ILE A 103 -6.20 1.37 12.12
C ILE A 103 -5.11 0.80 13.04
N SER A 104 -4.35 -0.17 12.52
CA SER A 104 -3.22 -0.84 13.19
C SER A 104 -1.91 -0.04 13.04
N THR A 105 -1.42 0.12 11.81
CA THR A 105 -0.22 0.91 11.48
C THR A 105 -0.58 2.07 10.54
N MET A 106 0.18 3.16 10.59
CA MET A 106 0.09 4.24 9.59
C MET A 106 1.44 4.93 9.46
N ASP A 107 1.88 5.25 8.24
CA ASP A 107 3.05 6.10 8.00
C ASP A 107 2.94 6.85 6.66
N PHE A 108 3.67 7.95 6.52
CA PHE A 108 3.78 8.64 5.24
C PHE A 108 4.85 8.01 4.37
N LEU A 109 4.42 7.53 3.21
CA LEU A 109 5.27 6.82 2.28
C LEU A 109 5.40 7.65 0.98
N PRO A 110 6.55 7.57 0.28
CA PRO A 110 6.62 7.97 -1.12
C PRO A 110 5.55 7.22 -1.92
N ILE A 111 5.08 7.80 -3.03
CA ILE A 111 4.28 7.07 -4.03
C ILE A 111 5.02 5.80 -4.48
N GLY A 112 4.29 4.69 -4.66
CA GLY A 112 4.88 3.41 -5.06
C GLY A 112 5.57 2.64 -3.93
N LYS A 113 5.17 2.84 -2.67
CA LYS A 113 5.70 2.13 -1.49
C LYS A 113 4.59 1.44 -0.68
N ALA A 114 4.91 0.29 -0.11
CA ALA A 114 4.01 -0.59 0.61
C ALA A 114 3.74 -0.11 2.05
N PRO A 115 2.49 -0.15 2.54
CA PRO A 115 2.17 -0.06 3.97
C PRO A 115 2.75 -1.25 4.74
N GLU A 116 3.81 -1.03 5.51
CA GLU A 116 4.47 -2.07 6.30
C GLU A 116 3.56 -2.68 7.38
N GLY A 117 3.67 -4.00 7.55
CA GLY A 117 3.01 -4.79 8.60
C GLY A 117 3.98 -5.72 9.34
N LEU A 118 3.90 -5.69 10.67
CA LEU A 118 4.50 -6.64 11.64
C LEU A 118 5.98 -6.51 12.10
N GLN A 119 6.70 -5.41 11.84
CA GLN A 119 7.84 -5.04 12.72
C GLN A 119 7.36 -4.47 14.07
N ALA A 120 6.92 -5.37 14.96
CA ALA A 120 6.61 -5.18 16.38
C ALA A 120 5.49 -4.16 16.74
N PRO A 121 4.86 -4.28 17.94
CA PRO A 121 3.93 -3.29 18.43
C PRO A 121 4.64 -2.00 18.88
N MET A 122 4.87 -1.08 17.94
CA MET A 122 5.24 0.34 18.18
C MET A 122 6.32 0.59 19.26
N ASP A 123 7.39 -0.19 19.27
CA ASP A 123 8.61 0.16 20.03
C ASP A 123 9.42 1.23 19.26
N SER A 124 8.88 2.44 19.29
CA SER A 124 9.60 3.73 19.31
C SER A 124 10.74 4.00 18.31
N THR A 125 10.77 3.39 17.11
CA THR A 125 11.96 3.53 16.23
C THR A 125 11.72 3.74 14.72
N ALA A 126 10.59 4.33 14.32
CA ALA A 126 10.50 5.09 13.06
C ALA A 126 10.51 6.59 13.42
N GLY A 127 11.65 7.25 13.18
CA GLY A 127 12.08 8.37 14.01
C GLY A 127 11.44 9.74 13.72
N CYS A 128 10.32 10.09 14.40
CA CYS A 128 9.84 11.49 14.51
C CYS A 128 8.92 11.77 15.75
N MET A 129 9.40 11.43 16.97
CA MET A 129 8.65 11.58 18.25
C MET A 129 8.36 13.06 18.63
N PHE A 130 7.34 13.44 19.42
CA PHE A 130 6.69 12.77 20.55
C PHE A 130 5.16 12.94 20.59
N SER A 131 4.46 11.94 21.16
CA SER A 131 3.05 11.94 21.62
C SER A 131 1.93 12.28 20.63
N TYR A 132 2.26 12.71 19.42
CA TYR A 132 1.36 12.89 18.29
C TYR A 132 2.05 12.28 17.07
N ARG A 133 1.32 11.62 16.18
CA ARG A 133 1.90 11.06 14.95
C ARG A 133 2.13 12.24 13.99
N ASN A 134 3.32 12.82 14.05
CA ASN A 134 3.74 13.92 13.18
C ASN A 134 3.96 13.35 11.78
N ILE A 135 3.33 13.98 10.79
CA ILE A 135 2.93 13.28 9.58
C ILE A 135 3.47 14.04 8.35
N PHE A 136 3.41 15.37 8.31
CA PHE A 136 4.13 16.17 7.31
C PHE A 136 5.13 17.12 7.97
N ARG A 137 6.26 17.44 7.31
CA ARG A 137 7.10 18.61 7.63
C ARG A 137 7.57 19.33 6.37
N CYS A 138 7.65 20.65 6.48
CA CYS A 138 8.37 21.53 5.55
C CYS A 138 9.24 22.55 6.33
N GLY A 139 10.27 23.09 5.66
CA GLY A 139 11.11 24.19 6.19
C GLY A 139 12.60 23.99 5.93
N GLU A 140 13.35 25.09 5.78
CA GLU A 140 14.80 25.07 5.57
C GLU A 140 15.60 24.97 6.89
N SER A 141 16.87 24.60 6.78
CA SER A 141 17.82 24.41 7.89
C SER A 141 18.35 25.70 8.53
N SER A 142 17.85 26.87 8.12
CA SER A 142 18.24 28.16 8.71
C SER A 142 17.04 29.07 8.93
N SER A 143 17.10 29.83 10.03
CA SER A 143 15.97 30.57 10.59
C SER A 143 15.47 31.72 9.72
N ALA A 144 14.14 31.91 9.75
CA ALA A 144 13.37 33.08 9.28
C ALA A 144 12.85 33.08 7.83
N VAL A 145 13.03 32.00 7.07
CA VAL A 145 12.30 31.77 5.81
C VAL A 145 11.31 30.64 6.01
N SER A 146 10.01 30.92 5.84
CA SER A 146 9.05 29.87 5.48
C SER A 146 9.48 29.35 4.12
N GLY A 147 10.02 28.13 4.08
CA GLY A 147 10.42 27.50 2.82
C GLY A 147 9.21 27.20 1.93
N ASN A 148 9.31 26.15 1.12
CA ASN A 148 8.21 25.62 0.29
C ASN A 148 6.98 25.08 1.07
N CYS A 149 6.83 25.42 2.36
CA CYS A 149 5.70 25.11 3.23
C CYS A 149 4.33 25.55 2.69
N ASP A 150 4.31 26.62 1.89
CA ASP A 150 3.07 27.15 1.33
C ASP A 150 2.78 26.72 -0.12
N GLU A 151 3.62 25.86 -0.70
CA GLU A 151 3.37 25.25 -2.00
C GLU A 151 2.23 24.20 -1.94
N PRO A 152 1.50 23.99 -3.04
CA PRO A 152 0.62 22.83 -3.21
C PRO A 152 1.44 21.54 -3.26
N ARG A 153 0.97 20.49 -2.58
CA ARG A 153 1.66 19.19 -2.49
C ARG A 153 0.66 18.05 -2.33
N THR A 154 0.98 16.91 -2.92
CA THR A 154 0.32 15.62 -2.68
C THR A 154 1.19 14.77 -1.76
N MET A 155 0.57 14.01 -0.86
CA MET A 155 1.24 13.17 0.14
C MET A 155 0.43 11.87 0.30
N TYR A 156 1.10 10.72 0.44
CA TYR A 156 0.43 9.41 0.58
C TYR A 156 0.66 8.80 1.96
N LEU A 157 -0.41 8.66 2.73
CA LEU A 157 -0.42 8.02 4.04
C LEU A 157 -0.80 6.54 3.85
N GLY A 158 0.18 5.63 3.95
CA GLY A 158 -0.06 4.20 4.01
C GLY A 158 -0.63 3.79 5.36
N PHE A 159 -1.46 2.74 5.40
CA PHE A 159 -2.02 2.18 6.62
C PHE A 159 -2.23 0.67 6.53
N THR A 160 -2.33 0.02 7.68
CA THR A 160 -2.93 -1.32 7.82
C THR A 160 -4.11 -1.27 8.77
N ALA A 161 -5.17 -2.02 8.51
CA ALA A 161 -6.39 -2.02 9.33
C ALA A 161 -6.96 -3.45 9.49
N PRO A 162 -7.57 -3.78 10.64
CA PRO A 162 -8.30 -5.04 10.79
C PRO A 162 -9.64 -4.96 10.05
N GLN A 163 -9.94 -5.95 9.22
CA GLN A 163 -11.24 -6.10 8.55
C GLN A 163 -11.68 -7.57 8.62
N ASP A 164 -12.84 -7.82 9.23
CA ASP A 164 -13.34 -9.15 9.58
C ASP A 164 -12.28 -10.06 10.27
N ASP A 165 -11.81 -11.11 9.59
CA ASP A 165 -10.80 -12.06 10.09
C ASP A 165 -9.38 -11.79 9.51
N ALA A 166 -9.18 -10.69 8.78
CA ALA A 166 -7.95 -10.33 8.07
C ALA A 166 -7.38 -8.96 8.50
N VAL A 167 -6.15 -8.67 8.05
CA VAL A 167 -5.56 -7.32 8.07
C VAL A 167 -5.44 -6.88 6.61
N VAL A 168 -6.05 -5.75 6.28
CA VAL A 168 -5.96 -5.13 4.95
C VAL A 168 -4.89 -4.04 4.93
N THR A 169 -4.28 -3.82 3.78
CA THR A 169 -3.36 -2.71 3.52
C THR A 169 -4.05 -1.64 2.67
N GLY A 170 -3.70 -0.38 2.88
CA GLY A 170 -4.33 0.73 2.18
C GLY A 170 -3.51 2.00 2.19
N TRP A 171 -3.96 3.00 1.42
CA TRP A 171 -3.34 4.32 1.37
C TRP A 171 -4.38 5.44 1.27
N ILE A 172 -4.00 6.64 1.73
CA ILE A 172 -4.83 7.85 1.72
C ILE A 172 -4.02 8.97 1.04
N GLU A 173 -4.54 9.51 -0.06
CA GLU A 173 -3.98 10.69 -0.72
C GLU A 173 -4.50 11.96 -0.03
N ILE A 174 -3.56 12.76 0.46
CA ILE A 174 -3.83 14.07 1.07
C ILE A 174 -3.20 15.15 0.21
N GLN A 175 -4.05 16.01 -0.37
CA GLN A 175 -3.61 17.19 -1.10
C GLN A 175 -3.69 18.45 -0.25
N ARG A 176 -2.66 19.29 -0.37
CA ARG A 176 -2.61 20.65 0.16
C ARG A 176 -2.87 21.65 -0.96
N ALA A 177 -3.89 22.47 -0.83
CA ALA A 177 -4.20 23.54 -1.79
C ALA A 177 -3.34 24.81 -1.55
N THR A 178 -3.29 25.70 -2.55
CA THR A 178 -2.64 27.03 -2.44
C THR A 178 -3.21 27.91 -1.32
N SER A 179 -4.48 27.70 -0.95
CA SER A 179 -5.14 28.30 0.22
C SER A 179 -4.55 27.85 1.57
N GLY A 180 -3.71 26.83 1.58
CA GLY A 180 -3.16 26.21 2.78
C GLY A 180 -4.12 25.29 3.53
N SER A 181 -5.27 24.96 2.93
CA SER A 181 -6.17 23.90 3.39
C SER A 181 -5.72 22.54 2.89
N TYR A 182 -5.91 21.51 3.71
CA TYR A 182 -5.69 20.11 3.34
C TYR A 182 -7.04 19.42 3.07
N ALA A 183 -7.05 18.44 2.18
CA ALA A 183 -8.19 17.56 1.96
C ALA A 183 -7.70 16.14 1.62
N ILE A 184 -8.47 15.13 2.04
CA ILE A 184 -8.34 13.78 1.47
C ILE A 184 -9.01 13.84 0.09
N THR A 185 -8.27 13.50 -0.96
CA THR A 185 -8.74 13.56 -2.35
C THR A 185 -9.07 12.19 -2.90
N ARG A 186 -8.36 11.17 -2.45
CA ARG A 186 -8.55 9.76 -2.83
C ARG A 186 -8.06 8.88 -1.69
N TRP A 187 -8.60 7.69 -1.54
CA TRP A 187 -8.01 6.65 -0.69
C TRP A 187 -8.43 5.27 -1.19
N ALA A 188 -7.63 4.25 -0.90
CA ALA A 188 -7.88 2.89 -1.35
C ALA A 188 -7.36 1.84 -0.37
N TYR A 189 -7.84 0.61 -0.51
CA TYR A 189 -7.33 -0.58 0.20
C TYR A 189 -7.52 -1.87 -0.62
N GLU A 190 -6.70 -2.89 -0.37
CA GLU A 190 -6.87 -4.24 -0.94
C GLU A 190 -7.77 -5.09 -0.05
N ASP A 191 -8.84 -5.65 -0.61
CA ASP A 191 -9.88 -6.36 0.14
C ASP A 191 -9.56 -7.83 0.44
N ASP A 192 -8.55 -8.40 -0.23
CA ASP A 192 -8.07 -9.77 -0.01
C ASP A 192 -6.95 -9.87 1.07
N GLY A 193 -6.48 -8.73 1.58
CA GLY A 193 -5.39 -8.64 2.54
C GLY A 193 -3.98 -8.66 1.94
N SER A 194 -3.85 -8.60 0.61
CA SER A 194 -2.58 -8.38 -0.08
C SER A 194 -2.03 -6.96 0.17
N THR A 195 -0.81 -6.71 -0.33
CA THR A 195 -0.11 -5.45 -0.11
C THR A 195 -0.24 -4.52 -1.32
N ILE A 196 -0.86 -3.36 -1.11
CA ILE A 196 -1.01 -2.30 -2.10
C ILE A 196 0.16 -1.32 -2.06
N LEU A 197 0.62 -0.81 -3.20
CA LEU A 197 1.55 0.34 -3.20
C LEU A 197 0.79 1.66 -3.05
N THR A 198 1.37 2.64 -2.35
CA THR A 198 0.77 3.98 -2.21
C THR A 198 0.52 4.64 -3.56
N GLY A 199 -0.73 5.04 -3.80
CA GLY A 199 -1.17 5.63 -5.07
C GLY A 199 -1.52 4.60 -6.15
N GLN A 200 -1.26 3.30 -5.92
CA GLN A 200 -1.78 2.22 -6.76
C GLN A 200 -3.30 2.19 -6.65
N VAL A 201 -3.94 2.17 -7.80
CA VAL A 201 -5.39 2.12 -7.97
C VAL A 201 -5.67 0.90 -8.86
N PRO A 202 -6.93 0.43 -8.99
CA PRO A 202 -7.26 -0.48 -10.07
C PRO A 202 -6.69 0.10 -11.36
N GLU A 203 -6.10 -0.75 -12.21
CA GLU A 203 -5.79 -0.30 -13.57
C GLU A 203 -7.04 0.35 -14.15
N ALA A 204 -6.84 1.45 -14.90
CA ALA A 204 -7.92 2.26 -15.45
C ALA A 204 -8.69 1.49 -16.53
N THR A 205 -9.42 0.49 -16.08
CA THR A 205 -10.41 -0.26 -16.81
C THR A 205 -11.56 0.69 -17.05
N CYS A 206 -11.94 0.83 -18.31
CA CYS A 206 -13.30 1.20 -18.60
C CYS A 206 -14.18 0.10 -18.02
N VAL A 207 -14.80 0.33 -16.87
CA VAL A 207 -15.59 -0.69 -16.18
C VAL A 207 -16.79 -1.17 -17.04
N GLY A 208 -17.16 -0.39 -18.07
CA GLY A 208 -18.12 -0.78 -19.10
C GLY A 208 -17.54 -1.37 -20.40
N ASP A 209 -16.21 -1.48 -20.56
CA ASP A 209 -15.55 -2.09 -21.73
C ASP A 209 -15.40 -3.59 -21.49
N ILE A 210 -16.50 -4.29 -21.77
CA ILE A 210 -16.68 -5.70 -21.52
C ILE A 210 -15.91 -6.53 -22.55
N ASP A 211 -15.68 -5.99 -23.77
CA ASP A 211 -14.99 -6.69 -24.86
C ASP A 211 -13.51 -6.31 -25.10
N GLU A 212 -12.96 -5.38 -24.31
CA GLU A 212 -11.57 -4.89 -24.33
C GLU A 212 -11.18 -4.14 -25.62
N SER A 213 -12.15 -3.47 -26.24
CA SER A 213 -11.94 -2.73 -27.48
C SER A 213 -11.32 -1.34 -27.30
N GLY A 214 -11.21 -0.85 -26.06
CA GLY A 214 -10.76 0.51 -25.71
C GLY A 214 -11.88 1.56 -25.79
N ALA A 215 -13.14 1.13 -25.85
CA ALA A 215 -14.31 2.00 -25.83
C ALA A 215 -15.51 1.26 -25.25
N VAL A 216 -16.34 1.97 -24.48
CA VAL A 216 -17.65 1.50 -24.03
C VAL A 216 -18.69 1.86 -25.08
N ASP A 217 -19.18 0.89 -25.84
CA ASP A 217 -20.19 1.11 -26.87
C ASP A 217 -21.34 0.06 -26.91
N SER A 218 -22.05 0.03 -28.03
CA SER A 218 -23.08 -0.94 -28.36
C SER A 218 -22.64 -2.41 -28.30
N ALA A 219 -21.35 -2.71 -28.50
CA ALA A 219 -20.79 -4.06 -28.36
C ALA A 219 -20.88 -4.53 -26.91
N ASP A 220 -20.43 -3.72 -25.96
CA ASP A 220 -20.50 -3.98 -24.53
C ASP A 220 -21.93 -4.06 -24.02
N LEU A 221 -22.80 -3.14 -24.48
CA LEU A 221 -24.23 -3.23 -24.19
C LEU A 221 -24.81 -4.57 -24.68
N GLY A 222 -24.37 -5.07 -25.83
CA GLY A 222 -24.74 -6.39 -26.33
C GLY A 222 -24.24 -7.52 -25.42
N SER A 223 -23.00 -7.44 -24.94
CA SER A 223 -22.38 -8.39 -24.02
C SER A 223 -23.07 -8.40 -22.65
N LEU A 224 -23.38 -7.23 -22.08
CA LEU A 224 -24.11 -7.07 -20.82
C LEU A 224 -25.52 -7.69 -20.92
N LEU A 225 -26.28 -7.34 -21.96
CA LEU A 225 -27.62 -7.88 -22.17
C LEU A 225 -27.60 -9.41 -22.45
N ALA A 226 -26.51 -9.95 -22.99
CA ALA A 226 -26.34 -11.40 -23.16
C ALA A 226 -26.01 -12.13 -21.85
N ALA A 227 -25.40 -11.44 -20.87
CA ALA A 227 -25.03 -11.96 -19.55
C ALA A 227 -26.13 -11.81 -18.47
N TRP A 228 -27.21 -11.08 -18.77
CA TRP A 228 -28.26 -10.68 -17.83
C TRP A 228 -28.78 -11.81 -16.93
N GLY A 229 -28.64 -11.65 -15.61
CA GLY A 229 -29.04 -12.62 -14.60
C GLY A 229 -27.95 -12.92 -13.57
N ASP A 230 -28.12 -14.03 -12.84
CA ASP A 230 -27.19 -14.47 -11.79
C ASP A 230 -25.86 -14.98 -12.34
N CYS A 231 -24.76 -14.48 -11.79
CA CYS A 231 -23.40 -14.90 -12.15
C CYS A 231 -23.14 -16.33 -11.67
N ARG A 232 -22.68 -17.22 -12.56
CA ARG A 232 -22.42 -18.64 -12.22
C ARG A 232 -21.31 -18.83 -11.18
N LYS A 233 -20.37 -17.88 -11.10
CA LYS A 233 -19.39 -17.70 -10.02
C LYS A 233 -19.13 -16.20 -9.86
N LYS A 234 -18.83 -15.76 -8.63
CA LYS A 234 -18.36 -14.40 -8.34
C LYS A 234 -17.03 -14.17 -9.08
N GLY A 235 -16.88 -13.02 -9.75
CA GLY A 235 -15.67 -12.65 -10.51
C GLY A 235 -15.50 -13.27 -11.92
N GLU A 236 -16.39 -14.17 -12.37
CA GLU A 236 -16.34 -14.72 -13.74
C GLU A 236 -17.27 -13.98 -14.74
N CYS A 237 -17.95 -12.91 -14.32
CA CYS A 237 -18.87 -12.16 -15.17
C CYS A 237 -18.40 -10.72 -15.35
N ARG A 238 -17.76 -10.44 -16.48
CA ARG A 238 -17.29 -9.09 -16.86
C ARG A 238 -18.41 -8.04 -16.99
N ALA A 239 -19.66 -8.47 -17.02
CA ALA A 239 -20.86 -7.62 -17.10
C ALA A 239 -21.49 -7.32 -15.73
N ASP A 240 -20.96 -7.88 -14.65
CA ASP A 240 -21.33 -7.63 -13.23
C ASP A 240 -20.44 -6.47 -12.74
N ILE A 241 -20.76 -5.28 -13.25
CA ILE A 241 -19.95 -4.06 -13.21
C ILE A 241 -19.89 -3.48 -11.79
N ASP A 242 -20.93 -3.64 -10.98
CA ASP A 242 -20.89 -3.31 -9.54
C ASP A 242 -20.42 -4.49 -8.66
N SER A 243 -20.11 -5.64 -9.28
CA SER A 243 -19.67 -6.87 -8.62
C SER A 243 -20.60 -7.41 -7.53
N ASN A 244 -21.90 -7.10 -7.59
CA ASN A 244 -22.90 -7.59 -6.63
C ASN A 244 -23.20 -9.10 -6.77
N GLY A 245 -22.80 -9.73 -7.88
CA GLY A 245 -23.04 -11.15 -8.18
C GLY A 245 -24.17 -11.40 -9.19
N ARG A 246 -24.71 -10.34 -9.80
CA ARG A 246 -25.85 -10.38 -10.74
C ARG A 246 -25.75 -9.22 -11.72
N VAL A 247 -25.78 -9.55 -13.01
CA VAL A 247 -25.94 -8.59 -14.10
C VAL A 247 -27.41 -8.15 -14.17
N ASP A 248 -27.70 -6.90 -13.84
CA ASP A 248 -29.01 -6.29 -14.01
C ASP A 248 -29.00 -4.80 -14.46
N ALA A 249 -30.00 -4.03 -14.03
CA ALA A 249 -30.17 -2.64 -14.41
C ALA A 249 -29.20 -1.68 -13.69
N ALA A 250 -28.59 -2.11 -12.58
CA ALA A 250 -27.48 -1.39 -11.96
C ALA A 250 -26.28 -1.31 -12.91
N ASP A 251 -25.81 -2.46 -13.41
CA ASP A 251 -24.70 -2.58 -14.35
C ASP A 251 -24.96 -1.83 -15.65
N LEU A 252 -26.18 -1.96 -16.19
CA LEU A 252 -26.61 -1.19 -17.36
C LEU A 252 -26.50 0.33 -17.14
N GLY A 253 -26.82 0.79 -15.93
CA GLY A 253 -26.66 2.19 -15.54
C GLY A 253 -25.20 2.64 -15.54
N LEU A 254 -24.31 1.79 -15.03
CA LEU A 254 -22.87 2.04 -14.98
C LEU A 254 -22.22 1.99 -16.37
N LEU A 255 -22.58 1.03 -17.21
CA LEU A 255 -22.14 0.94 -18.61
C LEU A 255 -22.56 2.20 -19.40
N ILE A 256 -23.82 2.63 -19.27
CA ILE A 256 -24.30 3.85 -19.95
C ILE A 256 -23.62 5.11 -19.40
N ALA A 257 -23.26 5.15 -18.11
CA ALA A 257 -22.50 6.26 -17.53
C ALA A 257 -21.05 6.33 -18.07
N ALA A 258 -20.46 5.20 -18.46
CA ALA A 258 -19.11 5.09 -19.00
C ALA A 258 -19.01 5.24 -20.54
N TRP A 259 -20.14 5.44 -21.25
CA TRP A 259 -20.22 5.36 -22.72
C TRP A 259 -19.27 6.33 -23.45
N GLY A 260 -18.41 5.78 -24.31
CA GLY A 260 -17.42 6.55 -25.09
C GLY A 260 -16.07 5.86 -25.20
N THR A 261 -15.07 6.56 -25.75
CA THR A 261 -13.68 6.08 -25.77
C THR A 261 -13.09 6.07 -24.37
N CYS A 262 -12.31 5.04 -24.04
CA CYS A 262 -11.57 5.01 -22.81
C CYS A 262 -10.56 6.15 -22.70
N PRO A 263 -10.29 6.67 -21.48
CA PRO A 263 -9.06 7.39 -21.22
C PRO A 263 -7.87 6.49 -21.60
N ASP A 264 -6.85 7.05 -22.25
CA ASP A 264 -5.60 6.33 -22.47
C ASP A 264 -5.05 5.89 -21.11
N ASN A 265 -4.97 4.58 -20.85
CA ASN A 265 -4.32 4.08 -19.64
C ASN A 265 -2.84 4.47 -19.71
N PRO A 266 -2.33 5.31 -18.79
CA PRO A 266 -0.96 5.83 -18.89
C PRO A 266 0.09 4.73 -18.74
N CYS A 267 -0.31 3.55 -18.24
CA CYS A 267 0.52 2.37 -18.10
C CYS A 267 0.56 1.48 -19.35
N THR A 268 -0.19 1.79 -20.42
CA THR A 268 -0.14 1.02 -21.67
C THR A 268 1.27 1.04 -22.28
N GLY A 269 1.92 -0.13 -22.30
CA GLY A 269 3.28 -0.27 -22.81
C GLY A 269 4.40 0.10 -21.82
N VAL A 270 4.05 0.35 -20.55
CA VAL A 270 5.03 0.42 -19.46
C VAL A 270 5.34 -1.02 -19.01
N ASP A 271 6.59 -1.44 -19.17
CA ASP A 271 7.06 -2.73 -18.66
C ASP A 271 7.22 -2.64 -17.13
N CYS A 272 6.28 -3.25 -16.40
CA CYS A 272 6.20 -3.15 -14.94
C CYS A 272 5.75 -4.46 -14.29
N SER A 273 6.32 -5.58 -14.74
CA SER A 273 6.17 -6.90 -14.12
C SER A 273 7.46 -7.32 -13.41
N SER A 274 7.31 -7.94 -12.23
CA SER A 274 8.37 -8.67 -11.55
C SER A 274 8.06 -10.17 -11.55
N ASP A 275 9.03 -11.00 -11.92
CA ASP A 275 8.98 -12.45 -11.68
C ASP A 275 9.42 -12.81 -10.24
N ASP A 276 10.00 -11.84 -9.52
CA ASP A 276 10.42 -11.98 -8.12
C ASP A 276 9.21 -11.71 -7.19
N PRO A 277 8.75 -12.71 -6.39
CA PRO A 277 7.60 -12.56 -5.50
C PRO A 277 7.86 -11.60 -4.33
N CYS A 278 9.11 -11.19 -4.10
CA CYS A 278 9.49 -10.24 -3.06
C CYS A 278 9.51 -8.78 -3.55
N ILE A 279 9.41 -8.56 -4.86
CA ILE A 279 9.30 -7.21 -5.43
C ILE A 279 7.87 -6.97 -5.87
N LEU A 280 7.15 -6.10 -5.15
CA LEU A 280 5.93 -5.51 -5.67
C LEU A 280 6.28 -4.58 -6.84
N ALA A 281 5.52 -4.68 -7.92
CA ALA A 281 5.58 -3.78 -9.05
C ALA A 281 4.17 -3.26 -9.34
N ALA A 282 4.01 -1.94 -9.42
CA ALA A 282 2.79 -1.32 -9.90
C ALA A 282 3.13 -0.13 -10.79
N CYS A 283 2.45 -0.02 -11.93
CA CYS A 283 2.49 1.21 -12.70
C CYS A 283 1.47 2.21 -12.15
N ILE A 284 1.93 3.43 -11.86
CA ILE A 284 1.10 4.51 -11.34
C ILE A 284 1.37 5.75 -12.21
N ASP A 285 0.33 6.30 -12.82
CA ASP A 285 0.39 7.43 -13.76
C ASP A 285 1.45 7.29 -14.88
N GLY A 286 1.68 6.07 -15.36
CA GLY A 286 2.64 5.77 -16.44
C GLY A 286 4.11 5.69 -16.00
N ILE A 287 4.35 5.67 -14.69
CA ILE A 287 5.66 5.41 -14.09
C ILE A 287 5.60 4.05 -13.40
N CYS A 288 6.53 3.15 -13.72
CA CYS A 288 6.67 1.91 -12.97
C CYS A 288 7.32 2.20 -11.60
N TYR A 289 6.66 1.79 -10.54
CA TYR A 289 7.18 1.79 -9.19
C TYR A 289 7.42 0.36 -8.74
N THR A 290 8.53 0.16 -8.02
CA THR A 290 8.82 -1.09 -7.35
C THR A 290 9.09 -0.87 -5.86
N ASP A 291 8.66 -1.84 -5.06
CA ASP A 291 9.01 -1.92 -3.66
C ASP A 291 9.46 -3.33 -3.29
N ASP A 292 10.49 -3.36 -2.44
CA ASP A 292 11.10 -4.58 -1.93
C ASP A 292 10.42 -4.93 -0.60
N LEU A 293 9.68 -6.02 -0.58
CA LEU A 293 8.90 -6.43 0.59
C LEU A 293 9.80 -6.99 1.69
N GLN A 294 10.27 -6.08 2.55
CA GLN A 294 10.92 -6.40 3.84
C GLN A 294 9.96 -7.06 4.85
N ALA A 295 8.78 -7.50 4.43
CA ALA A 295 7.80 -8.20 5.24
C ALA A 295 7.94 -9.72 5.04
N ASP A 296 8.01 -10.43 6.17
CA ASP A 296 8.06 -11.89 6.31
C ASP A 296 6.86 -12.53 5.59
N PRO A 297 7.05 -13.01 4.33
CA PRO A 297 7.91 -14.15 4.03
C PRO A 297 9.12 -13.84 3.11
N CYS A 298 9.40 -12.56 2.85
CA CYS A 298 10.40 -12.11 1.87
C CYS A 298 11.63 -11.42 2.48
N ASP A 299 11.65 -11.14 3.78
CA ASP A 299 12.93 -11.10 4.51
C ASP A 299 13.46 -12.55 4.56
N PRO A 300 14.58 -12.88 3.89
CA PRO A 300 15.09 -14.23 3.91
C PRO A 300 15.68 -14.60 5.29
N GLY A 301 15.74 -13.65 6.23
CA GLY A 301 16.12 -13.86 7.62
C GLY A 301 17.62 -14.12 7.83
N ASP A 302 18.05 -14.07 9.09
CA ASP A 302 19.45 -14.26 9.47
C ASP A 302 19.97 -15.64 9.03
N CYS A 303 21.03 -15.62 8.21
CA CYS A 303 21.68 -16.81 7.66
C CYS A 303 22.22 -17.79 8.71
N CYS A 304 22.60 -17.29 9.88
CA CYS A 304 23.24 -18.06 10.94
C CYS A 304 22.22 -18.85 11.80
N VAL A 305 20.93 -18.67 11.56
CA VAL A 305 19.83 -19.40 12.25
C VAL A 305 18.82 -19.96 11.25
N PRO A 306 18.05 -21.01 11.61
CA PRO A 306 16.91 -21.43 10.81
C PRO A 306 15.84 -20.34 10.85
N ASN A 307 15.52 -19.75 9.71
CA ASN A 307 14.53 -18.69 9.57
C ASN A 307 13.23 -19.20 8.90
N GLY A 308 13.32 -20.19 8.01
CA GLY A 308 12.19 -20.86 7.37
C GLY A 308 11.73 -20.25 6.04
N SER A 309 12.26 -19.09 5.62
CA SER A 309 12.08 -18.52 4.28
C SER A 309 13.07 -19.16 3.28
N PRO A 310 12.83 -19.10 1.96
CA PRO A 310 13.83 -19.50 0.98
C PRO A 310 14.96 -18.46 0.93
N GLY A 311 16.21 -18.90 1.12
CA GLY A 311 17.38 -18.02 1.14
C GLY A 311 17.75 -17.47 2.52
N CYS A 312 18.67 -16.51 2.56
CA CYS A 312 19.03 -15.77 3.78
C CYS A 312 19.58 -14.37 3.46
N ASN A 313 19.59 -13.47 4.45
CA ASN A 313 19.79 -12.03 4.27
C ASN A 313 21.25 -11.53 4.06
N ASP A 314 22.16 -12.42 3.62
CA ASP A 314 23.54 -12.11 3.23
C ASP A 314 23.80 -12.81 1.88
N ASP A 315 23.79 -12.07 0.77
CA ASP A 315 23.86 -12.67 -0.58
C ASP A 315 25.13 -13.52 -0.79
N PRO A 316 26.35 -13.07 -0.43
CA PRO A 316 27.56 -13.90 -0.50
C PRO A 316 27.46 -15.22 0.28
N CYS A 317 26.87 -15.17 1.49
CA CYS A 317 26.60 -16.35 2.30
C CYS A 317 25.58 -17.29 1.64
N MET A 318 24.46 -16.73 1.18
CA MET A 318 23.36 -17.44 0.53
C MET A 318 23.82 -18.14 -0.75
N GLU A 319 24.53 -17.45 -1.65
CA GLU A 319 25.04 -18.02 -2.91
C GLU A 319 25.90 -19.27 -2.66
N ILE A 320 26.76 -19.23 -1.63
CA ILE A 320 27.62 -20.36 -1.27
C ILE A 320 26.78 -21.55 -0.81
N VAL A 321 25.85 -21.36 0.13
CA VAL A 321 25.02 -22.44 0.67
C VAL A 321 24.09 -23.01 -0.41
N CYS A 322 23.41 -22.17 -1.18
CA CYS A 322 22.47 -22.61 -2.20
C CYS A 322 23.14 -23.24 -3.43
N SER A 323 24.41 -22.91 -3.73
CA SER A 323 25.21 -23.66 -4.71
C SER A 323 25.49 -25.11 -4.31
N MET A 324 25.44 -25.43 -3.00
CA MET A 324 25.63 -26.77 -2.46
C MET A 324 24.31 -27.48 -2.15
N ILE A 325 23.29 -26.73 -1.70
CA ILE A 325 21.98 -27.23 -1.29
C ILE A 325 20.89 -26.31 -1.88
N PRO A 326 20.42 -26.56 -3.12
CA PRO A 326 19.41 -25.72 -3.78
C PRO A 326 18.12 -25.56 -2.99
N ASP A 327 17.68 -26.62 -2.29
CA ASP A 327 16.51 -26.61 -1.40
C ASP A 327 16.52 -25.48 -0.35
N CYS A 328 17.70 -24.96 0.03
CA CYS A 328 17.82 -23.82 0.94
C CYS A 328 17.29 -22.51 0.33
N CYS A 329 17.36 -22.34 -1.00
CA CYS A 329 16.81 -21.20 -1.73
C CYS A 329 15.51 -21.52 -2.48
N GLU A 330 15.18 -22.81 -2.70
CA GLU A 330 13.96 -23.22 -3.42
C GLU A 330 12.80 -23.61 -2.49
N ILE A 331 13.08 -23.93 -1.21
CA ILE A 331 12.07 -24.48 -0.28
C ILE A 331 12.07 -23.73 1.05
N ALA A 332 13.16 -23.80 1.83
CA ALA A 332 13.28 -23.16 3.14
C ALA A 332 14.70 -23.26 3.70
N TRP A 333 15.15 -22.20 4.39
CA TRP A 333 16.42 -22.14 5.10
C TRP A 333 16.27 -22.73 6.50
N ASP A 334 16.52 -24.03 6.59
CA ASP A 334 16.40 -24.80 7.82
C ASP A 334 17.73 -24.89 8.62
N SER A 335 17.75 -25.75 9.64
CA SER A 335 18.96 -26.01 10.44
C SER A 335 20.14 -26.62 9.67
N THR A 336 19.88 -27.23 8.51
CA THR A 336 20.91 -27.70 7.59
C THR A 336 21.53 -26.51 6.88
N CYS A 337 20.71 -25.61 6.34
CA CYS A 337 21.15 -24.40 5.64
C CYS A 337 21.99 -23.49 6.56
N ALA A 338 21.46 -23.14 7.73
CA ALA A 338 22.20 -22.39 8.75
C ALA A 338 23.45 -23.14 9.27
N GLY A 339 23.39 -24.47 9.32
CA GLY A 339 24.53 -25.32 9.67
C GLY A 339 25.67 -25.30 8.64
N PHE A 340 25.36 -25.11 7.35
CA PHE A 340 26.35 -24.93 6.29
C PHE A 340 26.87 -23.49 6.22
N ALA A 341 25.99 -22.51 6.49
CA ALA A 341 26.33 -21.09 6.58
C ALA A 341 27.50 -20.85 7.55
N LEU A 342 27.37 -21.39 8.78
CA LEU A 342 28.37 -21.39 9.85
C LEU A 342 29.75 -21.97 9.48
N VAL A 343 29.86 -22.73 8.39
CA VAL A 343 31.09 -23.49 8.05
C VAL A 343 31.79 -22.96 6.80
N PHE A 344 31.05 -22.41 5.83
CA PHE A 344 31.57 -22.24 4.46
C PHE A 344 31.51 -20.83 3.87
N GLY A 345 30.74 -19.88 4.41
CA GLY A 345 30.57 -18.58 3.73
C GLY A 345 30.22 -17.36 4.56
N CYS A 346 29.84 -17.50 5.84
CA CYS A 346 29.08 -16.47 6.54
C CYS A 346 29.77 -16.07 7.85
N ASP A 347 29.82 -14.76 8.16
CA ASP A 347 30.56 -14.22 9.31
C ASP A 347 29.71 -14.31 10.61
N CYS A 348 29.32 -15.54 10.94
CA CYS A 348 28.43 -15.86 12.06
C CYS A 348 29.14 -15.75 13.43
N PRO A 349 28.56 -15.06 14.43
CA PRO A 349 29.18 -14.78 15.74
C PRO A 349 29.15 -15.93 16.78
#